data_AF-A0A3P7IXN1-F1
#
_entry.id   AF-A0A3P7IXN1-F1
#
_cell.length_a   1.000
_cell.length_b   1.000
_cell.length_c   1.000
_cell.angle_alpha   90.00
_cell.angle_beta   90.00
_cell.angle_gamma   90.00
#
_symmetry.space_group_name_H-M   'P 1'
#
loop_
_entity.id
_entity.type
_entity.pdbx_description
1 polymer ?
#
loop_
_entity_poly.entity_id
_entity_poly.type
_entity_poly.pdbx_seq_one_letter_code
_entity_poly.pdbx_strand_id
1 'polypeptide(L)'
;MNKMADSQRFAQTKGRAAVRRIRRFVTVDNQQMKEDLGKMKEGLELMDVARHEVKNSKTKDDLEEKGMIYHKSVKAFNDQASKIQIVIDELPVTIFTNQREVVKVVLLTN
;
A
#
# COMPACT_ATOMS: atom_id res chain seq x y z
N MET A 1 3.90 39.93 -22.41
CA MET A 1 3.56 38.54 -21.99
C MET A 1 2.19 38.54 -21.34
N ASN A 2 1.28 37.70 -21.80
CA ASN A 2 -0.12 37.70 -21.35
C ASN A 2 -0.26 36.82 -20.10
N LYS A 3 -0.13 37.43 -18.91
CA LYS A 3 -0.11 36.76 -17.59
C LYS A 3 -1.28 35.79 -17.37
N MET A 4 -2.42 36.04 -18.02
CA MET A 4 -3.60 35.18 -17.96
C MET A 4 -3.40 33.85 -18.69
N ALA A 5 -2.75 33.88 -19.87
CA ALA A 5 -2.44 32.68 -20.64
C ALA A 5 -1.42 31.78 -19.93
N ASP A 6 -0.43 32.38 -19.26
CA ASP A 6 0.57 31.64 -18.47
C ASP A 6 -0.07 30.97 -17.25
N SER A 7 -0.99 31.67 -16.57
CA SER A 7 -1.75 31.12 -15.44
C SER A 7 -2.63 29.93 -15.86
N GLN A 8 -3.34 30.03 -16.99
CA GLN A 8 -4.14 28.93 -17.53
C GLN A 8 -3.28 27.71 -17.90
N ARG A 9 -2.14 27.92 -18.55
CA ARG A 9 -1.21 26.82 -18.91
C ARG A 9 -0.68 26.11 -17.65
N PHE A 10 -0.36 26.87 -16.61
CA PHE A 10 0.09 26.31 -15.34
C PHE A 10 -1.00 25.49 -14.65
N ALA A 11 -2.23 26.01 -14.58
CA ALA A 11 -3.38 25.31 -14.02
C ALA A 11 -3.68 24.00 -14.78
N GLN A 12 -3.70 24.03 -16.12
CA GLN A 12 -3.91 22.83 -16.94
C GLN A 12 -2.82 21.78 -16.72
N THR A 13 -1.56 22.18 -16.61
CA THR A 13 -0.43 21.27 -16.36
C THR A 13 -0.59 20.56 -15.02
N LYS A 14 -0.94 21.31 -13.97
CA LYS A 14 -1.21 20.74 -12.64
C LYS A 14 -2.42 19.81 -12.63
N GLY A 15 -3.52 20.21 -13.27
CA GLY A 15 -4.72 19.37 -13.39
C GLY A 15 -4.44 18.05 -14.09
N ARG A 16 -3.72 18.07 -15.23
CA ARG A 16 -3.31 16.86 -15.94
C ARG A 16 -2.41 15.97 -15.08
N ALA A 17 -1.48 16.54 -14.31
CA ALA A 17 -0.64 15.78 -13.41
C ALA A 17 -1.45 15.09 -12.29
N ALA A 18 -2.42 15.80 -11.70
CA ALA A 18 -3.32 15.25 -10.68
C ALA A 18 -4.16 14.09 -11.24
N VAL A 19 -4.77 14.25 -12.42
CA VAL A 19 -5.53 13.19 -13.10
C VAL A 19 -4.66 11.96 -13.39
N ARG A 20 -3.41 12.15 -13.84
CA ARG A 20 -2.48 11.04 -14.06
C ARG A 20 -2.16 10.29 -12.76
N ARG A 21 -1.95 11.01 -11.65
CA ARG A 21 -1.73 10.40 -10.33
C ARG A 21 -2.93 9.59 -9.87
N ILE A 22 -4.14 10.16 -9.95
CA ILE A 22 -5.38 9.46 -9.60
C ILE A 22 -5.54 8.19 -10.44
N ARG A 23 -5.32 8.28 -11.76
CA ARG A 23 -5.42 7.11 -12.63
C ARG A 23 -4.41 6.03 -12.24
N ARG A 24 -3.15 6.40 -11.99
CA ARG A 24 -2.11 5.45 -11.53
C ARG A 24 -2.53 4.77 -10.23
N PHE A 25 -3.06 5.54 -9.28
CA PHE A 25 -3.54 4.99 -8.02
C PHE A 25 -4.64 3.93 -8.23
N VAL A 26 -5.64 4.24 -9.06
CA VAL A 26 -6.76 3.32 -9.33
C VAL A 26 -6.30 2.05 -10.06
N THR A 27 -5.36 2.15 -10.99
CA THR A 27 -4.99 1.02 -11.85
C THR A 27 -3.79 0.22 -11.37
N VAL A 28 -2.78 0.88 -10.80
CA VAL A 28 -1.50 0.26 -10.41
C VAL A 28 -1.49 0.05 -8.90
N ASP A 29 -1.62 1.13 -8.13
CA ASP A 29 -1.39 1.06 -6.68
C ASP A 29 -2.48 0.23 -5.98
N ASN A 30 -3.73 0.32 -6.44
CA ASN A 30 -4.82 -0.54 -5.96
C ASN A 30 -4.62 -2.02 -6.30
N GLN A 31 -4.10 -2.32 -7.49
CA GLN A 31 -3.79 -3.71 -7.88
C GLN A 31 -2.65 -4.27 -7.02
N GLN A 32 -1.60 -3.47 -6.80
CA GLN A 32 -0.50 -3.83 -5.91
C GLN A 32 -0.97 -4.10 -4.48
N MET A 33 -1.88 -3.26 -3.96
CA MET A 33 -2.44 -3.43 -2.63
C MET A 33 -3.27 -4.72 -2.49
N LYS A 34 -4.00 -5.12 -3.55
CA LYS A 34 -4.70 -6.41 -3.57
C LYS A 34 -3.73 -7.59 -3.53
N GLU A 35 -2.65 -7.52 -4.30
CA GLU A 35 -1.60 -8.55 -4.29
C GLU A 35 -0.91 -8.63 -2.92
N ASP A 36 -0.64 -7.48 -2.30
CA ASP A 36 -0.03 -7.41 -0.97
C ASP A 36 -0.94 -7.98 0.12
N LEU A 37 -2.24 -7.75 0.01
CA LEU A 37 -3.26 -8.41 0.86
C LEU A 37 -3.32 -9.92 0.62
N GLY A 38 -3.15 -10.37 -0.63
CA GLY A 38 -3.04 -11.78 -0.97
C GLY A 38 -1.87 -12.45 -0.26
N LYS A 39 -0.67 -11.88 -0.37
CA LYS A 39 0.55 -12.35 0.32
C LYS A 39 0.38 -12.36 1.85
N MET A 40 -0.34 -11.38 2.40
CA MET A 40 -0.61 -11.34 3.84
C MET A 40 -1.49 -12.51 4.28
N LYS A 41 -2.50 -12.89 3.49
CA LYS A 41 -3.35 -14.06 3.77
C LYS A 41 -2.57 -15.35 3.68
N GLU A 42 -1.76 -15.53 2.63
CA GLU A 42 -0.86 -16.69 2.49
C GLU A 42 0.12 -16.76 3.68
N GLY A 43 0.68 -15.64 4.09
CA GLY A 43 1.56 -15.55 5.26
C GLY A 43 0.87 -15.96 6.56
N LEU A 44 -0.42 -15.63 6.73
CA LEU A 44 -1.22 -16.04 7.89
C LEU A 44 -1.41 -17.57 7.91
N GLU A 45 -1.77 -18.16 6.79
CA GLU A 45 -1.93 -19.62 6.67
C GLU A 45 -0.63 -20.37 6.97
N LEU A 46 0.49 -19.91 6.41
CA LEU A 46 1.81 -20.48 6.67
C LEU A 46 2.21 -20.35 8.15
N MET A 47 1.91 -19.21 8.76
CA MET A 47 2.17 -18.97 10.18
C MET A 47 1.33 -19.90 11.07
N ASP A 48 0.06 -20.13 10.74
CA ASP A 48 -0.82 -21.03 11.49
C ASP A 48 -0.37 -22.49 11.37
N VAL A 49 0.05 -22.92 10.17
CA VAL A 49 0.65 -24.26 9.97
C VAL A 49 1.92 -24.41 10.80
N ALA A 50 2.84 -23.45 10.72
CA ALA A 50 4.09 -23.50 11.49
C ALA A 50 3.82 -23.50 13.01
N ARG A 51 2.83 -22.73 13.47
CA ARG A 51 2.39 -22.72 14.88
C ARG A 51 1.86 -24.08 15.31
N HIS A 52 1.08 -24.73 14.45
CA HIS A 52 0.54 -26.07 14.70
C HIS A 52 1.66 -27.11 14.82
N GLU A 53 2.65 -27.07 13.94
CA GLU A 53 3.82 -27.95 14.00
C GLU A 53 4.61 -27.81 15.30
N VAL A 54 4.86 -26.56 15.74
CA VAL A 54 5.50 -26.28 17.04
C VAL A 54 4.73 -26.93 18.19
N LYS A 55 3.40 -26.79 18.22
CA LYS A 55 2.54 -27.36 19.27
C LYS A 55 2.57 -28.89 19.30
N ASN A 56 2.79 -29.53 18.15
CA ASN A 56 2.83 -30.98 18.03
C ASN A 56 4.23 -31.58 18.17
N SER A 57 5.23 -30.75 18.50
CA SER A 57 6.60 -31.20 18.65
C SER A 57 6.75 -32.10 19.88
N LYS A 58 7.45 -33.22 19.72
CA LYS A 58 7.57 -34.26 20.78
C LYS A 58 8.94 -34.28 21.44
N THR A 59 9.95 -33.73 20.79
CA THR A 59 11.32 -33.64 21.30
C THR A 59 11.74 -32.18 21.36
N LYS A 60 12.77 -31.91 22.17
CA LYS A 60 13.32 -30.57 22.31
C LYS A 60 13.93 -30.08 20.99
N ASP A 61 14.67 -30.94 20.29
CA ASP A 61 15.31 -30.60 19.02
C ASP A 61 14.27 -30.27 17.93
N ASP A 62 13.18 -31.06 17.85
CA ASP A 62 12.05 -30.82 16.93
C ASP A 62 11.32 -29.50 17.26
N LEU A 63 11.16 -29.21 18.55
CA LEU A 63 10.56 -27.95 19.02
C LEU A 63 11.41 -26.74 18.63
N GLU A 64 12.74 -26.84 18.76
CA GLU A 64 13.66 -25.75 18.39
C GLU A 64 13.66 -25.51 16.88
N GLU A 65 13.72 -26.57 16.07
CA GLU A 65 13.68 -26.48 14.61
C GLU A 65 12.37 -25.86 14.12
N LYS A 66 11.22 -26.41 14.55
CA LYS A 66 9.90 -25.88 14.17
C LYS A 66 9.65 -24.49 14.73
N GLY A 67 10.16 -24.21 15.93
CA GLY A 67 10.09 -22.88 16.55
C GLY A 67 10.79 -21.82 15.71
N MET A 68 11.95 -22.16 15.12
CA MET A 68 12.66 -21.29 14.18
C MET A 68 11.86 -21.02 12.90
N ILE A 69 11.17 -22.04 12.36
CA ILE A 69 10.31 -21.88 11.18
C ILE A 69 9.14 -20.95 11.50
N TYR A 70 8.46 -21.17 12.63
CA TYR A 70 7.37 -20.30 13.08
C TYR A 70 7.83 -18.87 13.30
N HIS A 71 9.00 -18.66 13.91
CA HIS A 71 9.55 -17.32 14.10
C HIS A 71 9.79 -16.60 12.75
N LYS A 72 10.34 -17.31 11.75
CA LYS A 72 10.52 -16.77 10.40
C LYS A 72 9.20 -16.41 9.73
N SER A 73 8.17 -17.25 9.85
CA SER A 73 6.84 -16.95 9.28
C SER A 73 6.18 -15.75 9.95
N VAL A 74 6.29 -15.62 11.28
CA VAL A 74 5.78 -14.45 12.02
C VAL A 74 6.46 -13.17 11.53
N LYS A 75 7.79 -13.20 11.37
CA LYS A 75 8.53 -12.05 10.86
C LYS A 75 8.06 -11.67 9.46
N ALA A 76 7.95 -12.63 8.54
CA ALA A 76 7.50 -12.38 7.18
C ALA A 76 6.08 -11.81 7.12
N PHE A 77 5.16 -12.32 7.95
CA PHE A 77 3.81 -11.79 8.09
C PHE A 77 3.83 -10.32 8.56
N ASN A 78 4.59 -10.03 9.62
CA ASN A 78 4.70 -8.68 10.17
C ASN A 78 5.33 -7.68 9.17
N ASP A 79 6.37 -8.10 8.45
CA ASP A 79 7.01 -7.28 7.42
C ASP A 79 6.00 -6.95 6.30
N GLN A 80 5.16 -7.90 5.90
CA GLN A 80 4.11 -7.67 4.90
C GLN A 80 2.99 -6.77 5.42
N ALA A 81 2.54 -6.99 6.67
CA ALA A 81 1.53 -6.14 7.30
C ALA A 81 2.01 -4.69 7.44
N SER A 82 3.29 -4.48 7.78
CA SER A 82 3.88 -3.14 7.89
C SER A 82 3.87 -2.39 6.56
N LYS A 83 4.15 -3.06 5.43
CA LYS A 83 4.05 -2.44 4.09
C LYS A 83 2.63 -1.95 3.79
N ILE A 84 1.63 -2.78 4.10
CA ILE A 84 0.22 -2.42 3.90
C ILE A 84 -0.16 -1.24 4.81
N GLN A 85 0.29 -1.26 6.07
CA GLN A 85 0.01 -0.19 7.03
C GLN A 85 0.53 1.17 6.54
N ILE A 86 1.76 1.23 6.01
CA ILE A 86 2.33 2.46 5.46
C ILE A 86 1.43 3.04 4.36
N VAL A 87 0.95 2.20 3.44
CA VAL A 87 0.04 2.64 2.36
C VAL A 87 -1.28 3.18 2.93
N ILE A 88 -1.83 2.52 3.96
CA ILE A 88 -3.06 2.96 4.63
C ILE A 88 -2.85 4.34 5.30
N ASP A 89 -1.72 4.52 5.97
CA ASP A 89 -1.38 5.76 6.69
C ASP A 89 -1.18 6.95 5.72
N GLU A 90 -0.62 6.70 4.52
CA GLU A 90 -0.39 7.71 3.49
C GLU A 90 -1.64 8.05 2.64
N LEU A 91 -2.65 7.17 2.66
CA LEU A 91 -3.84 7.29 1.81
C LEU A 91 -4.61 8.61 2.01
N PRO A 92 -4.88 9.08 3.25
CA PRO A 92 -5.63 10.32 3.46
C PRO A 92 -4.92 11.55 2.87
N VAL A 93 -3.61 11.62 3.04
CA VAL A 93 -2.77 12.73 2.52
C VAL A 93 -2.78 12.73 1.00
N THR A 94 -2.68 11.55 0.40
CA THR A 94 -2.72 11.36 -1.06
C THR A 94 -4.07 11.78 -1.65
N ILE A 95 -5.17 11.37 -1.02
CA ILE A 95 -6.53 11.75 -1.42
C ILE A 95 -6.70 13.28 -1.33
N PHE A 96 -6.37 13.87 -0.18
CA PHE A 96 -6.52 15.31 0.04
C PHE A 96 -5.73 16.13 -0.97
N THR A 97 -4.48 15.75 -1.23
CA THR A 97 -3.61 16.47 -2.17
C THR A 97 -4.17 16.44 -3.58
N ASN A 98 -4.56 15.25 -4.06
CA ASN A 98 -5.10 15.08 -5.40
C ASN A 98 -6.46 15.77 -5.58
N GLN A 99 -7.37 15.68 -4.60
CA GLN A 99 -8.66 16.38 -4.63
C GLN A 99 -8.48 17.90 -4.68
N ARG A 100 -7.62 18.45 -3.82
CA ARG A 100 -7.35 19.90 -3.78
C ARG A 100 -6.82 20.42 -5.11
N GLU A 101 -5.95 19.68 -5.77
CA GLU A 101 -5.39 20.08 -7.05
C GLU A 101 -6.40 19.99 -8.20
N VAL A 102 -7.29 19.00 -8.19
CA VAL A 102 -8.39 18.92 -9.18
C VAL A 102 -9.39 20.06 -8.98
N VAL A 103 -9.87 20.28 -7.75
CA VAL A 103 -10.87 21.31 -7.44
C VAL A 103 -10.34 22.72 -7.70
N LYS A 104 -9.08 23.02 -7.32
CA LYS A 104 -8.48 24.34 -7.60
C LYS A 104 -8.36 24.63 -9.10
N VAL A 105 -8.17 23.61 -9.94
CA VAL A 105 -8.09 23.81 -11.38
C VAL A 105 -9.47 24.10 -11.97
N VAL A 106 -10.51 23.37 -11.53
CA VAL A 106 -11.89 23.56 -12.02
C VAL A 106 -12.43 24.97 -11.70
N LEU A 107 -12.13 25.50 -10.52
CA LEU A 107 -12.57 26.84 -10.11
C LEU A 107 -11.80 28.00 -10.76
N LEU A 108 -10.65 27.74 -11.39
CA LEU A 108 -9.86 28.75 -12.12
C LEU A 108 -10.16 28.75 -13.63
N THR A 109 -10.96 27.80 -14.11
CA THR A 109 -11.32 27.65 -15.53
C THR A 109 -12.79 27.97 -15.83
N ASN A 110 -13.61 28.22 -14.81
CA ASN A 110 -14.99 28.71 -14.91
C ASN A 110 -15.05 30.19 -14.51
#